data_AF-A0A915YFH3-F1
#
_entry.id   AF-A0A915YFH3-F1
#
_cell.length_a   1.000
_cell.length_b   1.000
_cell.length_c   1.000
_cell.angle_alpha   90.00
_cell.angle_beta   90.00
_cell.angle_gamma   90.00
#
_symmetry.space_group_name_H-M   'P 1'
#
loop_
_entity.id
_entity.type
_entity.pdbx_description
1 polymer ?
#
loop_
_entity_poly.entity_id
_entity_poly.type
_entity_poly.pdbx_seq_one_letter_code
_entity_poly.pdbx_strand_id
1 'polypeptide(L)'
;MKTRIQLICFCCIIFPIALFASNKGPSIKEALELAANQQVLSQRISKIYLALCHNTRDPKLYQERAEAVEAFEEQLYRMSLLVPNERVKENIQEVRSLWKTYKAVADWTIKNEAVDKLLRQASNLLKATKLLHAAYQEYEYTIKENSDLITVNQYINQNYNQRVIIERIMTYYLASKQSVDDLTYSFKLEEAKKAFTRILFILEKAETTSQNIQTELQTIRSEWELMREELESEGNDLNNLSQMLEHSKAISLAIQEMIYNYEALGAKLSLSYAINQATAQCVLVQKIAKSYVASMNEKVAYTYQKELLKCVDKFEQTQRVMLMTVPTEETRGAIHVVKTMWKNYKQMVTNFELRDPLQTIKVLEQSYVVMAACDRAVEAVENYAQTIPAYRNFSIQNGQAVDKSMDITQQIQLASKLRIYTQRVALYFMMKTNRIDQELSNQRLQVCIHDFIIQLNALKKSELNNSFISQLIEDCSAEWELMATICANNESKEINKMLLSSRKLSNKLTALADLYEHYMNELFAQDMEYSN
;
A
#
# COMPACT_ATOMS: atom_id res chain seq x y z
N MET A 1 34.36 -24.00 -62.98
CA MET A 1 33.80 -25.29 -62.52
C MET A 1 33.63 -25.22 -61.00
N LYS A 2 32.38 -25.16 -60.53
CA LYS A 2 31.84 -25.43 -59.18
C LYS A 2 32.49 -24.81 -57.92
N THR A 3 31.88 -23.69 -57.51
CA THR A 3 31.35 -23.37 -56.16
C THR A 3 31.66 -24.31 -55.00
N ARG A 4 32.20 -23.75 -53.90
CA ARG A 4 31.82 -24.09 -52.51
C ARG A 4 31.98 -22.86 -51.61
N ILE A 5 30.88 -22.14 -51.39
CA ILE A 5 30.69 -21.20 -50.27
C ILE A 5 30.24 -22.06 -49.08
N GLN A 6 31.02 -22.07 -48.00
CA GLN A 6 30.63 -22.71 -46.75
C GLN A 6 29.63 -21.81 -46.02
N LEU A 7 28.35 -22.19 -46.05
CA LEU A 7 27.31 -21.65 -45.19
C LEU A 7 27.52 -22.23 -43.78
N ILE A 8 27.98 -21.41 -42.84
CA ILE A 8 27.96 -21.73 -41.41
C ILE A 8 26.54 -21.44 -40.92
N CYS A 9 25.75 -22.51 -40.71
CA CYS A 9 24.45 -22.42 -40.07
C CYS A 9 24.63 -22.13 -38.58
N PHE A 10 24.41 -20.88 -38.17
CA PHE A 10 24.20 -20.53 -36.77
C PHE A 10 22.78 -20.98 -36.40
N CYS A 11 22.64 -22.17 -35.81
CA CYS A 11 21.40 -22.58 -35.15
C CYS A 11 21.22 -21.71 -33.91
N CYS A 12 20.36 -20.68 -34.00
CA CYS A 12 19.81 -20.01 -32.84
C CYS A 12 18.98 -21.05 -32.06
N ILE A 13 19.54 -21.55 -30.96
CA ILE A 13 18.79 -22.29 -29.94
C ILE A 13 17.85 -21.27 -29.30
N ILE A 14 16.60 -21.24 -29.76
CA ILE A 14 15.50 -20.59 -29.06
C ILE A 14 15.28 -21.43 -27.81
N PHE A 15 15.79 -20.96 -26.67
CA PHE A 15 15.42 -21.49 -25.36
C PHE A 15 13.94 -21.10 -25.12
N PRO A 16 12.99 -22.05 -25.05
CA PRO A 16 11.68 -21.72 -24.53
C PRO A 16 11.87 -21.39 -23.04
N ILE A 17 11.51 -20.17 -22.67
CA ILE A 17 11.36 -19.79 -21.26
C ILE A 17 10.19 -20.63 -20.74
N ALA A 18 10.49 -21.77 -20.13
CA ALA A 18 9.54 -22.48 -19.31
C ALA A 18 9.27 -21.59 -18.08
N LEU A 19 8.12 -20.91 -18.10
CA LEU A 19 7.51 -20.35 -16.90
C LEU A 19 7.31 -21.51 -15.92
N PHE A 20 8.17 -21.58 -14.90
CA PHE A 20 7.94 -22.45 -13.75
C PHE A 20 6.67 -21.95 -13.04
N ALA A 21 5.53 -22.58 -13.32
CA ALA A 21 4.34 -22.43 -12.51
C ALA A 21 4.65 -23.02 -11.12
N SER A 22 4.87 -22.14 -10.13
CA SER A 22 4.95 -22.58 -8.75
C SER A 22 3.59 -23.12 -8.32
N ASN A 23 3.55 -24.28 -7.64
CA ASN A 23 2.33 -24.89 -7.10
C ASN A 23 1.72 -24.12 -5.90
N LYS A 24 2.20 -22.90 -5.63
CA LYS A 24 1.58 -21.97 -4.69
C LYS A 24 0.63 -21.09 -5.48
N GLY A 25 -0.66 -21.08 -5.13
CA GLY A 25 -1.65 -20.18 -5.72
C GLY A 25 -1.25 -18.70 -5.58
N PRO A 26 -1.91 -17.78 -6.31
CA PRO A 26 -1.56 -16.36 -6.27
C PRO A 26 -1.73 -15.78 -4.87
N SER A 27 -0.99 -14.71 -4.56
CA SER A 27 -1.29 -13.87 -3.40
C SER A 27 -2.64 -13.16 -3.55
N ILE A 28 -3.21 -12.62 -2.46
CA ILE A 28 -4.48 -11.87 -2.56
C ILE A 28 -4.37 -10.64 -3.47
N LYS A 29 -3.22 -9.94 -3.41
CA LYS A 29 -2.92 -8.80 -4.26
C LYS A 29 -2.87 -9.21 -5.73
N GLU A 30 -2.15 -10.29 -6.04
CA GLU A 30 -2.13 -10.85 -7.39
C GLU A 30 -3.54 -11.26 -7.86
N ALA A 31 -4.35 -11.89 -7.01
CA ALA A 31 -5.71 -12.28 -7.38
C ALA A 31 -6.61 -11.07 -7.72
N LEU A 32 -6.44 -9.95 -7.02
CA LEU A 32 -7.13 -8.69 -7.32
C LEU A 32 -6.75 -8.12 -8.70
N GLU A 33 -5.45 -8.08 -8.98
CA GLU A 33 -4.90 -7.65 -10.27
C GLU A 33 -5.41 -8.56 -11.41
N LEU A 34 -5.38 -9.89 -11.22
CA LEU A 34 -5.92 -10.86 -12.17
C LEU A 34 -7.42 -10.65 -12.40
N ALA A 35 -8.21 -10.46 -11.33
CA ALA A 35 -9.65 -10.24 -11.44
C ALA A 35 -9.99 -8.92 -12.15
N ALA A 36 -9.20 -7.86 -11.94
CA ALA A 36 -9.35 -6.60 -12.65
C ALA A 36 -8.95 -6.73 -14.14
N ASN A 37 -7.85 -7.42 -14.42
CA ASN A 37 -7.40 -7.69 -15.79
C ASN A 37 -8.39 -8.54 -16.59
N GLN A 38 -9.09 -9.49 -15.98
CA GLN A 38 -10.16 -10.26 -16.64
C GLN A 38 -11.30 -9.37 -17.15
N GLN A 39 -11.62 -8.28 -16.45
CA GLN A 39 -12.62 -7.31 -16.92
C GLN A 39 -12.18 -6.72 -18.25
N VAL A 40 -10.91 -6.28 -18.34
CA VAL A 40 -10.32 -5.70 -19.56
C VAL A 40 -10.26 -6.72 -20.69
N LEU A 41 -9.74 -7.93 -20.42
CA LEU A 41 -9.60 -8.99 -21.42
C LEU A 41 -10.94 -9.36 -22.08
N SER A 42 -12.01 -9.49 -21.28
CA SER A 42 -13.35 -9.80 -21.82
C SER A 42 -13.88 -8.73 -22.78
N GLN A 43 -13.59 -7.44 -22.52
CA GLN A 43 -14.00 -6.36 -23.40
C GLN A 43 -13.08 -6.27 -24.62
N ARG A 44 -11.77 -6.51 -24.44
CA ARG A 44 -10.80 -6.53 -25.54
C ARG A 44 -11.11 -7.62 -26.57
N ILE A 45 -11.49 -8.82 -26.14
CA ILE A 45 -11.92 -9.90 -27.04
C ILE A 45 -13.14 -9.45 -27.87
N SER A 46 -14.09 -8.74 -27.24
CA SER A 46 -15.27 -8.21 -27.93
C SER A 46 -14.88 -7.14 -28.95
N LYS A 47 -14.02 -6.19 -28.58
CA LYS A 47 -13.47 -5.17 -29.49
C LYS A 47 -12.82 -5.81 -30.71
N ILE A 48 -11.94 -6.79 -30.50
CA ILE A 48 -11.20 -7.46 -31.58
C ILE A 48 -12.15 -8.25 -32.49
N TYR A 49 -13.16 -8.93 -31.93
CA TYR A 49 -14.16 -9.62 -32.73
C TYR A 49 -14.90 -8.64 -33.67
N LEU A 50 -15.34 -7.49 -33.15
CA LEU A 50 -15.99 -6.47 -33.99
C LEU A 50 -15.02 -5.86 -35.01
N ALA A 51 -13.74 -5.67 -34.68
CA ALA A 51 -12.74 -5.20 -35.63
C ALA A 51 -12.54 -6.21 -36.77
N LEU A 52 -12.52 -7.51 -36.45
CA LEU A 52 -12.43 -8.59 -37.43
C LEU A 52 -13.67 -8.68 -38.33
N CYS A 53 -14.86 -8.25 -37.88
CA CYS A 53 -16.02 -8.13 -38.76
C CYS A 53 -15.79 -7.15 -39.92
N HIS A 54 -14.96 -6.12 -39.72
CA HIS A 54 -14.59 -5.15 -40.76
C HIS A 54 -13.34 -5.56 -41.53
N ASN A 55 -12.39 -6.26 -40.90
CA ASN A 55 -11.17 -6.73 -41.53
C ASN A 55 -10.90 -8.22 -41.23
N THR A 56 -11.68 -9.09 -41.87
CA THR A 56 -11.68 -10.55 -41.62
C THR A 56 -10.38 -11.27 -41.95
N ARG A 57 -9.43 -10.59 -42.61
CA ARG A 57 -8.15 -11.16 -43.08
C ARG A 57 -6.93 -10.64 -42.32
N ASP A 58 -7.10 -9.84 -41.27
CA ASP A 58 -5.97 -9.32 -40.50
C ASP A 58 -5.41 -10.39 -39.53
N PRO A 59 -4.23 -10.97 -39.80
CA PRO A 59 -3.66 -12.00 -38.93
C PRO A 59 -3.30 -11.46 -37.54
N LYS A 60 -3.00 -10.16 -37.40
CA LYS A 60 -2.64 -9.57 -36.10
C LYS A 60 -3.84 -9.58 -35.16
N LEU A 61 -5.03 -9.25 -35.66
CA LEU A 61 -6.25 -9.27 -34.86
C LEU A 61 -6.61 -10.69 -34.39
N TYR A 62 -6.42 -11.71 -35.23
CA TYR A 62 -6.60 -13.10 -34.80
C TYR A 62 -5.62 -13.51 -33.69
N GLN A 63 -4.35 -13.10 -33.83
CA GLN A 63 -3.33 -13.34 -32.81
C GLN A 63 -3.67 -12.64 -31.49
N GLU A 64 -3.97 -11.33 -31.52
CA GLU A 64 -4.32 -10.57 -30.31
C GLU A 64 -5.54 -11.16 -29.58
N ARG A 65 -6.52 -11.67 -30.34
CA ARG A 65 -7.68 -12.36 -29.75
C ARG A 65 -7.28 -13.66 -29.08
N ALA A 66 -6.45 -14.49 -29.73
CA ALA A 66 -5.99 -15.76 -29.18
C ALA A 66 -5.21 -15.54 -27.88
N GLU A 67 -4.29 -14.58 -27.87
CA GLU A 67 -3.53 -14.18 -26.67
C GLU A 67 -4.46 -13.70 -25.54
N ALA A 68 -5.47 -12.89 -25.86
CA ALA A 68 -6.43 -12.42 -24.85
C ALA A 68 -7.31 -13.54 -24.27
N VAL A 69 -7.71 -14.53 -25.09
CA VAL A 69 -8.45 -15.71 -24.66
C VAL A 69 -7.59 -16.59 -23.77
N GLU A 70 -6.35 -16.87 -24.17
CA GLU A 70 -5.40 -17.66 -23.40
C GLU A 70 -5.11 -17.02 -22.04
N ALA A 71 -4.80 -15.71 -22.03
CA ALA A 71 -4.57 -14.96 -20.81
C ALA A 71 -5.79 -15.00 -19.89
N PHE A 72 -7.02 -14.87 -20.41
CA PHE A 72 -8.22 -14.94 -19.57
C PHE A 72 -8.34 -16.31 -18.87
N GLU A 73 -8.09 -17.39 -19.60
CA GLU A 73 -8.18 -18.76 -19.09
C GLU A 73 -7.09 -19.07 -18.05
N GLU A 74 -5.86 -18.63 -18.31
CA GLU A 74 -4.76 -18.75 -17.36
C GLU A 74 -5.06 -17.99 -16.07
N GLN A 75 -5.52 -16.73 -16.17
CA GLN A 75 -5.89 -15.91 -15.01
C GLN A 75 -7.02 -16.56 -14.21
N LEU A 76 -8.03 -17.15 -14.88
CA LEU A 76 -9.15 -17.82 -14.23
C LEU A 76 -8.69 -19.07 -13.48
N TYR A 77 -7.76 -19.82 -14.07
CA TYR A 77 -7.14 -20.97 -13.44
C TYR A 77 -6.35 -20.55 -12.20
N ARG A 78 -5.44 -19.57 -12.32
CA ARG A 78 -4.64 -19.06 -11.20
C ARG A 78 -5.51 -18.60 -10.04
N MET A 79 -6.54 -17.79 -10.31
CA MET A 79 -7.47 -17.33 -9.27
C MET A 79 -8.21 -18.48 -8.58
N SER A 80 -8.52 -19.58 -9.30
CA SER A 80 -9.15 -20.74 -8.65
C SER A 80 -8.27 -21.51 -7.68
N LEU A 81 -6.98 -21.21 -7.62
CA LEU A 81 -6.06 -21.73 -6.60
C LEU A 81 -6.13 -20.94 -5.28
N LEU A 82 -6.79 -19.76 -5.27
CA LEU A 82 -6.99 -18.93 -4.08
C LEU A 82 -8.50 -18.77 -3.78
N VAL A 83 -9.05 -19.63 -2.94
CA VAL A 83 -10.49 -19.62 -2.58
C VAL A 83 -10.65 -19.40 -1.07
N PRO A 84 -10.58 -18.15 -0.60
CA PRO A 84 -10.52 -17.87 0.84
C PRO A 84 -11.87 -18.00 1.55
N ASN A 85 -12.99 -17.90 0.82
CA ASN A 85 -14.35 -18.02 1.37
C ASN A 85 -15.35 -18.50 0.31
N GLU A 86 -16.55 -18.87 0.75
CA GLU A 86 -17.62 -19.37 -0.13
C GLU A 86 -18.08 -18.33 -1.15
N ARG A 87 -18.12 -17.03 -0.81
CA ARG A 87 -18.50 -15.98 -1.76
C ARG A 87 -17.53 -15.90 -2.94
N VAL A 88 -16.22 -15.98 -2.71
CA VAL A 88 -15.22 -16.03 -3.80
C VAL A 88 -15.42 -17.28 -4.65
N LYS A 89 -15.66 -18.44 -4.03
CA LYS A 89 -15.91 -19.70 -4.73
C LYS A 89 -17.12 -19.62 -5.68
N GLU A 90 -18.24 -19.08 -5.19
CA GLU A 90 -19.47 -18.88 -5.98
C GLU A 90 -19.21 -17.97 -7.19
N ASN A 91 -18.52 -16.85 -6.99
CA ASN A 91 -18.21 -15.91 -8.07
C ASN A 91 -17.25 -16.51 -9.11
N ILE A 92 -16.25 -17.32 -8.70
CA ILE A 92 -15.39 -18.04 -9.65
C ILE A 92 -16.20 -19.03 -10.50
N GLN A 93 -17.16 -19.74 -9.90
CA GLN A 93 -18.03 -20.66 -10.63
C GLN A 93 -18.94 -19.92 -11.63
N GLU A 94 -19.50 -18.78 -11.23
CA GLU A 94 -20.30 -17.93 -12.11
C GLU A 94 -19.48 -17.43 -13.31
N VAL A 95 -18.27 -16.89 -13.07
CA VAL A 95 -17.35 -16.45 -14.13
C VAL A 95 -17.01 -17.61 -15.07
N ARG A 96 -16.71 -18.80 -14.55
CA ARG A 96 -16.44 -20.00 -15.38
C ARG A 96 -17.62 -20.36 -16.29
N SER A 97 -18.84 -20.32 -15.75
CA SER A 97 -20.06 -20.62 -16.50
C SER A 97 -20.28 -19.62 -17.63
N LEU A 98 -20.23 -18.31 -17.31
CA LEU A 98 -20.43 -17.24 -18.28
C LEU A 98 -19.32 -17.24 -19.33
N TRP A 99 -18.07 -17.42 -18.93
CA TRP A 99 -16.92 -17.52 -19.84
C TRP A 99 -17.12 -18.60 -20.90
N LYS A 100 -17.55 -19.80 -20.51
CA LYS A 100 -17.82 -20.90 -21.44
C LYS A 100 -18.82 -20.49 -22.53
N THR A 101 -19.91 -19.82 -22.14
CA THR A 101 -20.92 -19.37 -23.09
C THR A 101 -20.46 -18.21 -23.96
N TYR A 102 -19.65 -17.30 -23.42
CA TYR A 102 -19.06 -16.17 -24.11
C TYR A 102 -18.01 -16.61 -25.14
N LYS A 103 -17.05 -17.46 -24.73
CA LYS A 103 -16.00 -18.01 -25.60
C LYS A 103 -16.57 -18.74 -26.80
N ALA A 104 -17.67 -19.48 -26.63
CA ALA A 104 -18.34 -20.18 -27.73
C ALA A 104 -18.91 -19.24 -28.81
N VAL A 105 -19.19 -17.97 -28.48
CA VAL A 105 -19.62 -16.94 -29.44
C VAL A 105 -18.43 -16.16 -29.98
N ALA A 106 -17.42 -15.91 -29.14
CA ALA A 106 -16.19 -15.21 -29.51
C ALA A 106 -15.19 -16.07 -30.34
N ASP A 107 -15.56 -17.31 -30.65
CA ASP A 107 -14.72 -18.33 -31.28
C ASP A 107 -14.25 -17.97 -32.69
N TRP A 108 -13.47 -18.84 -33.33
CA TRP A 108 -12.72 -18.54 -34.56
C TRP A 108 -13.54 -18.02 -35.73
N THR A 109 -14.81 -18.42 -35.85
CA THR A 109 -15.65 -18.03 -36.98
C THR A 109 -16.31 -16.68 -36.73
N ILE A 110 -15.79 -15.64 -37.38
CA ILE A 110 -16.35 -14.27 -37.32
C ILE A 110 -17.64 -14.20 -38.12
N LYS A 111 -18.74 -13.87 -37.44
CA LYS A 111 -20.10 -13.72 -37.99
C LYS A 111 -20.73 -12.42 -37.49
N ASN A 112 -21.19 -11.57 -38.41
CA ASN A 112 -21.84 -10.30 -38.06
C ASN A 112 -23.13 -10.51 -37.26
N GLU A 113 -23.88 -11.57 -37.55
CA GLU A 113 -25.14 -11.88 -36.87
C GLU A 113 -24.95 -12.26 -35.39
N ALA A 114 -23.73 -12.59 -34.98
CA ALA A 114 -23.41 -12.96 -33.61
C ALA A 114 -23.05 -11.74 -32.72
N VAL A 115 -22.88 -10.54 -33.29
CA VAL A 115 -22.43 -9.34 -32.58
C VAL A 115 -23.33 -9.00 -31.38
N ASP A 116 -24.65 -8.93 -31.56
CA ASP A 116 -25.56 -8.60 -30.45
C ASP A 116 -25.53 -9.64 -29.34
N LYS A 117 -25.38 -10.92 -29.70
CA LYS A 117 -25.26 -12.01 -28.72
C LYS A 117 -23.94 -11.88 -27.95
N LEU A 118 -22.84 -11.61 -28.66
CA LEU A 118 -21.52 -11.41 -28.08
C LEU A 118 -21.53 -10.24 -27.09
N LEU A 119 -22.08 -9.08 -27.47
CA LEU A 119 -22.11 -7.89 -26.62
C LEU A 119 -22.97 -8.06 -25.37
N ARG A 120 -24.09 -8.79 -25.47
CA ARG A 120 -24.89 -9.20 -24.30
C ARG A 120 -24.09 -10.08 -23.35
N GLN A 121 -23.40 -11.10 -23.88
CA GLN A 121 -22.59 -12.00 -23.07
C GLN A 121 -21.37 -11.30 -22.46
N ALA A 122 -20.71 -10.41 -23.21
CA ALA A 122 -19.62 -9.57 -22.73
C ALA A 122 -20.05 -8.70 -21.54
N SER A 123 -21.26 -8.15 -21.59
CA SER A 123 -21.81 -7.32 -20.51
C SER A 123 -22.11 -8.15 -19.24
N ASN A 124 -22.68 -9.36 -19.42
CA ASN A 124 -22.93 -10.28 -18.31
C ASN A 124 -21.62 -10.76 -17.67
N LEU A 125 -20.63 -11.12 -18.50
CA LEU A 125 -19.31 -11.55 -18.03
C LEU A 125 -18.59 -10.42 -17.29
N LEU A 126 -18.65 -9.18 -17.79
CA LEU A 126 -18.09 -8.01 -17.10
C LEU A 126 -18.73 -7.80 -15.72
N LYS A 127 -20.04 -8.02 -15.59
CA LYS A 127 -20.72 -7.93 -14.30
C LYS A 127 -20.20 -8.99 -13.33
N ALA A 128 -20.08 -10.23 -13.77
CA ALA A 128 -19.58 -11.33 -12.93
C ALA A 128 -18.10 -11.16 -12.54
N THR A 129 -17.23 -10.72 -13.45
CA THR A 129 -15.82 -10.46 -13.13
C THR A 129 -15.67 -9.28 -12.16
N LYS A 130 -16.53 -8.25 -12.23
CA LYS A 130 -16.60 -7.19 -11.23
C LYS A 130 -17.04 -7.69 -9.85
N LEU A 131 -18.03 -8.59 -9.78
CA LEU A 131 -18.47 -9.19 -8.52
C LEU A 131 -17.38 -10.08 -7.91
N LEU A 132 -16.66 -10.84 -8.73
CA LEU A 132 -15.50 -11.61 -8.29
C LEU A 132 -14.39 -10.71 -7.72
N HIS A 133 -14.04 -9.63 -8.42
CA HIS A 133 -13.07 -8.66 -7.93
C HIS A 133 -13.51 -8.05 -6.58
N ALA A 134 -14.78 -7.66 -6.44
CA ALA A 134 -15.33 -7.16 -5.19
C ALA A 134 -15.27 -8.20 -4.06
N ALA A 135 -15.50 -9.48 -4.35
CA ALA A 135 -15.39 -10.56 -3.36
C ALA A 135 -13.95 -10.76 -2.86
N TYR A 136 -12.95 -10.63 -3.74
CA TYR A 136 -11.54 -10.60 -3.31
C TYR A 136 -11.20 -9.35 -2.50
N GLN A 137 -11.71 -8.18 -2.91
CA GLN A 137 -11.47 -6.92 -2.18
C GLN A 137 -11.99 -7.03 -0.75
N GLU A 138 -13.23 -7.49 -0.57
CA GLU A 138 -13.80 -7.65 0.77
C GLU A 138 -13.01 -8.62 1.67
N TYR A 139 -12.39 -9.65 1.10
CA TYR A 139 -11.50 -10.53 1.84
C TYR A 139 -10.18 -9.85 2.24
N GLU A 140 -9.63 -9.00 1.37
CA GLU A 140 -8.45 -8.19 1.69
C GLU A 140 -8.74 -7.13 2.77
N TYR A 141 -9.99 -6.64 2.84
CA TYR A 141 -10.43 -5.61 3.77
C TYR A 141 -10.50 -6.09 5.23
N THR A 142 -9.34 -6.14 5.89
CA THR A 142 -9.22 -5.75 7.31
C THR A 142 -7.99 -4.86 7.46
N ILE A 143 -8.20 -3.66 8.02
CA ILE A 143 -7.24 -2.59 8.38
C ILE A 143 -7.28 -1.39 7.44
N LYS A 144 -7.59 -0.20 8.00
CA LYS A 144 -7.28 1.11 7.42
C LYS A 144 -7.08 2.14 8.54
N GLU A 145 -5.91 2.77 8.56
CA GLU A 145 -5.62 4.04 9.27
C GLU A 145 -4.58 4.92 8.53
N ASN A 146 -4.31 4.67 7.23
CA ASN A 146 -3.48 5.56 6.42
C ASN A 146 -4.29 6.05 5.20
N SER A 147 -4.49 7.37 5.09
CA SER A 147 -5.26 8.03 4.03
C SER A 147 -4.66 7.85 2.64
N ASP A 148 -3.33 7.88 2.54
CA ASP A 148 -2.64 7.93 1.25
C ASP A 148 -2.69 6.55 0.57
N LEU A 149 -2.56 5.48 1.35
CA LEU A 149 -2.77 4.11 0.89
C LEU A 149 -4.21 3.85 0.41
N ILE A 150 -5.20 4.44 1.10
CA ILE A 150 -6.60 4.38 0.68
C ILE A 150 -6.75 5.02 -0.70
N THR A 151 -6.18 6.21 -0.84
CA THR A 151 -6.24 7.04 -2.04
C THR A 151 -5.55 6.37 -3.23
N VAL A 152 -4.34 5.83 -3.05
CA VAL A 152 -3.63 5.08 -4.11
C VAL A 152 -4.44 3.87 -4.60
N ASN A 153 -4.99 3.07 -3.69
CA ASN A 153 -5.83 1.92 -4.08
C ASN A 153 -7.11 2.37 -4.82
N GLN A 154 -7.68 3.52 -4.47
CA GLN A 154 -8.79 4.10 -5.21
C GLN A 154 -8.35 4.50 -6.63
N TYR A 155 -7.19 5.12 -6.81
CA TYR A 155 -6.67 5.47 -8.13
C TYR A 155 -6.35 4.24 -8.98
N ILE A 156 -5.77 3.18 -8.42
CA ILE A 156 -5.57 1.91 -9.15
C ILE A 156 -6.91 1.37 -9.66
N ASN A 157 -7.95 1.36 -8.81
CA ASN A 157 -9.29 0.92 -9.22
C ASN A 157 -9.89 1.81 -10.32
N GLN A 158 -9.69 3.14 -10.25
CA GLN A 158 -10.12 4.06 -11.31
C GLN A 158 -9.40 3.81 -12.63
N ASN A 159 -8.09 3.50 -12.58
CA ASN A 159 -7.31 3.14 -13.76
C ASN A 159 -7.78 1.85 -14.42
N TYR A 160 -8.04 0.79 -13.64
CA TYR A 160 -8.64 -0.44 -14.18
C TYR A 160 -10.01 -0.15 -14.84
N ASN A 161 -10.84 0.69 -14.22
CA ASN A 161 -12.11 1.11 -14.82
C ASN A 161 -11.90 1.86 -16.14
N GLN A 162 -10.91 2.76 -16.24
CA GLN A 162 -10.58 3.42 -17.51
C GLN A 162 -10.17 2.44 -18.62
N ARG A 163 -9.39 1.41 -18.31
CA ARG A 163 -9.02 0.37 -19.29
C ARG A 163 -10.25 -0.40 -19.80
N VAL A 164 -11.20 -0.71 -18.92
CA VAL A 164 -12.47 -1.30 -19.34
C VAL A 164 -13.26 -0.34 -20.24
N ILE A 165 -13.26 0.95 -19.91
CA ILE A 165 -14.01 1.96 -20.67
C ILE A 165 -13.41 2.19 -22.06
N ILE A 166 -12.08 2.27 -22.22
CA ILE A 166 -11.47 2.50 -23.53
C ILE A 166 -11.75 1.35 -24.52
N GLU A 167 -11.75 0.11 -24.03
CA GLU A 167 -12.16 -1.07 -24.82
C GLU A 167 -13.64 -0.98 -25.24
N ARG A 168 -14.51 -0.47 -24.35
CA ARG A 168 -15.95 -0.30 -24.63
C ARG A 168 -16.24 0.86 -25.56
N ILE A 169 -15.49 1.96 -25.50
CA ILE A 169 -15.58 3.07 -26.46
C ILE A 169 -15.37 2.52 -27.87
N MET A 170 -14.26 1.80 -28.09
CA MET A 170 -14.01 1.17 -29.39
C MET A 170 -15.06 0.14 -29.78
N THR A 171 -15.52 -0.67 -28.83
CA THR A 171 -16.56 -1.67 -29.08
C THR A 171 -17.87 -1.02 -29.55
N TYR A 172 -18.31 0.06 -28.89
CA TYR A 172 -19.55 0.75 -29.25
C TYR A 172 -19.43 1.56 -30.53
N TYR A 173 -18.27 2.17 -30.78
CA TYR A 173 -17.98 2.81 -32.05
C TYR A 173 -18.08 1.82 -33.21
N LEU A 174 -17.50 0.62 -33.07
CA LEU A 174 -17.61 -0.42 -34.10
C LEU A 174 -19.04 -0.96 -34.22
N ALA A 175 -19.74 -1.14 -33.10
CA ALA A 175 -21.11 -1.67 -33.08
C ALA A 175 -22.12 -0.72 -33.73
N SER A 176 -22.00 0.59 -33.52
CA SER A 176 -22.88 1.59 -34.14
C SER A 176 -22.74 1.62 -35.66
N LYS A 177 -21.54 1.32 -36.18
CA LYS A 177 -21.28 1.22 -37.63
C LYS A 177 -21.72 -0.11 -38.27
N GLN A 178 -22.01 -1.14 -37.48
CA GLN A 178 -22.38 -2.48 -37.98
C GLN A 178 -23.85 -2.85 -37.74
N SER A 179 -24.47 -2.33 -36.69
CA SER A 179 -25.78 -2.77 -36.22
C SER A 179 -26.94 -1.97 -36.80
N VAL A 180 -28.09 -2.63 -36.92
CA VAL A 180 -29.38 -1.98 -37.21
C VAL A 180 -29.85 -1.13 -36.01
N ASP A 181 -29.32 -1.38 -34.81
CA ASP A 181 -29.61 -0.65 -33.56
C ASP A 181 -28.53 0.43 -33.27
N ASP A 182 -28.22 1.24 -34.28
CA ASP A 182 -27.24 2.34 -34.21
C ASP A 182 -27.52 3.28 -33.03
N LEU A 183 -28.79 3.67 -32.82
CA LEU A 183 -29.19 4.59 -31.75
C LEU A 183 -28.77 4.09 -30.34
N THR A 184 -28.92 2.79 -30.06
CA THR A 184 -28.54 2.22 -28.76
C THR A 184 -27.03 2.25 -28.54
N TYR A 185 -26.23 1.89 -29.54
CA TYR A 185 -24.78 1.86 -29.41
C TYR A 185 -24.15 3.25 -29.44
N SER A 186 -24.73 4.18 -30.20
CA SER A 186 -24.35 5.60 -30.19
C SER A 186 -24.61 6.24 -28.82
N PHE A 187 -25.73 5.94 -28.16
CA PHE A 187 -25.95 6.39 -26.77
C PHE A 187 -24.92 5.82 -25.79
N LYS A 188 -24.63 4.51 -25.87
CA LYS A 188 -23.62 3.85 -25.01
C LYS A 188 -22.21 4.38 -25.25
N LEU A 189 -21.88 4.76 -26.49
CA LEU A 189 -20.61 5.39 -26.85
C LEU A 189 -20.47 6.73 -26.12
N GLU A 190 -21.50 7.58 -26.18
CA GLU A 190 -21.50 8.88 -25.49
C GLU A 190 -21.40 8.76 -23.96
N GLU A 191 -22.10 7.78 -23.36
CA GLU A 191 -21.94 7.48 -21.94
C GLU A 191 -20.49 7.06 -21.59
N ALA A 192 -19.88 6.22 -22.42
CA ALA A 192 -18.52 5.76 -22.22
C ALA A 192 -17.48 6.90 -22.37
N LYS A 193 -17.63 7.78 -23.37
CA LYS A 193 -16.80 8.98 -23.56
C LYS A 193 -16.85 9.91 -22.34
N LYS A 194 -18.04 10.16 -21.80
CA LYS A 194 -18.25 10.98 -20.60
C LYS A 194 -17.63 10.33 -19.37
N ALA A 195 -17.81 9.02 -19.19
CA ALA A 195 -17.23 8.29 -18.07
C ALA A 195 -15.70 8.30 -18.12
N PHE A 196 -15.09 8.08 -19.29
CA PHE A 196 -13.64 8.14 -19.47
C PHE A 196 -13.08 9.53 -19.09
N THR A 197 -13.67 10.58 -19.66
CA THR A 197 -13.25 11.97 -19.42
C THR A 197 -13.39 12.37 -17.95
N ARG A 198 -14.45 11.92 -17.28
CA ARG A 198 -14.64 12.17 -15.84
C ARG A 198 -13.54 11.51 -15.01
N ILE A 199 -13.20 10.25 -15.28
CA ILE A 199 -12.14 9.57 -14.52
C ILE A 199 -10.78 10.21 -14.81
N LEU A 200 -10.53 10.62 -16.06
CA LEU A 200 -9.29 11.30 -16.42
C LEU A 200 -9.11 12.58 -15.61
N PHE A 201 -10.16 13.40 -15.51
CA PHE A 201 -10.16 14.61 -14.68
C PHE A 201 -9.91 14.32 -13.19
N ILE A 202 -10.44 13.22 -12.65
CA ILE A 202 -10.18 12.82 -11.26
C ILE A 202 -8.69 12.49 -11.07
N LEU A 203 -8.09 11.75 -12.01
CA LEU A 203 -6.68 11.36 -11.96
C LEU A 203 -5.73 12.56 -12.18
N GLU A 204 -6.12 13.54 -12.99
CA GLU A 204 -5.41 14.83 -13.17
C GLU A 204 -5.40 15.72 -11.93
N LYS A 205 -6.33 15.49 -11.00
CA LYS A 205 -6.42 16.21 -9.72
C LYS A 205 -5.92 15.37 -8.55
N ALA A 206 -5.27 14.24 -8.81
CA ALA A 206 -4.73 13.38 -7.77
C ALA A 206 -3.60 14.09 -6.99
N GLU A 207 -3.77 14.21 -5.67
CA GLU A 207 -2.75 14.79 -4.77
C GLU A 207 -1.60 13.80 -4.53
N THR A 208 -1.91 12.50 -4.45
CA THR A 208 -0.92 11.43 -4.33
C THR A 208 -0.50 10.94 -5.70
N THR A 209 0.61 11.44 -6.23
CA THR A 209 1.11 11.12 -7.58
C THR A 209 2.65 11.07 -7.60
N SER A 210 3.25 10.75 -8.74
CA SER A 210 4.70 10.79 -8.99
C SER A 210 4.99 11.30 -10.41
N GLN A 211 6.24 11.66 -10.71
CA GLN A 211 6.60 12.14 -12.05
C GLN A 211 6.20 11.15 -13.17
N ASN A 212 6.54 9.86 -13.03
CA ASN A 212 6.14 8.86 -14.03
C ASN A 212 4.61 8.75 -14.20
N ILE A 213 3.83 8.87 -13.12
CA ILE A 213 2.36 8.88 -13.19
C ILE A 213 1.89 10.10 -13.98
N GLN A 214 2.49 11.28 -13.75
CA GLN A 214 2.16 12.49 -14.49
C GLN A 214 2.52 12.38 -15.98
N THR A 215 3.67 11.77 -16.29
CA THR A 215 4.08 11.50 -17.67
C THR A 215 3.09 10.58 -18.38
N GLU A 216 2.72 9.44 -17.78
CA GLU A 216 1.72 8.55 -18.37
C GLU A 216 0.34 9.21 -18.51
N LEU A 217 -0.04 10.05 -17.54
CA LEU A 217 -1.29 10.80 -17.60
C LEU A 217 -1.32 11.80 -18.76
N GLN A 218 -0.19 12.46 -19.04
CA GLN A 218 -0.06 13.34 -20.21
C GLN A 218 -0.19 12.54 -21.51
N THR A 219 0.45 11.37 -21.60
CA THR A 219 0.30 10.45 -22.74
C THR A 219 -1.17 10.06 -22.94
N ILE A 220 -1.86 9.63 -21.88
CA ILE A 220 -3.29 9.27 -21.94
C ILE A 220 -4.13 10.44 -22.45
N ARG A 221 -3.84 11.65 -21.95
CA ARG A 221 -4.57 12.85 -22.34
C ARG A 221 -4.39 13.17 -23.82
N SER A 222 -3.15 13.20 -24.31
CA SER A 222 -2.86 13.51 -25.72
C SER A 222 -3.49 12.49 -26.66
N GLU A 223 -3.35 11.20 -26.37
CA GLU A 223 -3.96 10.13 -27.17
C GLU A 223 -5.50 10.18 -27.12
N TRP A 224 -6.09 10.53 -25.97
CA TRP A 224 -7.53 10.68 -25.83
C TRP A 224 -8.09 11.89 -26.60
N GLU A 225 -7.36 13.01 -26.63
CA GLU A 225 -7.74 14.19 -27.43
C GLU A 225 -7.77 13.84 -28.93
N LEU A 226 -6.72 13.19 -29.45
CA LEU A 226 -6.66 12.72 -30.85
C LEU A 226 -7.79 11.75 -31.19
N MET A 227 -8.03 10.76 -30.32
CA MET A 227 -9.10 9.79 -30.51
C MET A 227 -10.49 10.43 -30.47
N ARG A 228 -10.70 11.44 -29.62
CA ARG A 228 -11.98 12.13 -29.49
C ARG A 228 -12.32 12.96 -30.72
N GLU A 229 -11.34 13.69 -31.27
CA GLU A 229 -11.52 14.46 -32.51
C GLU A 229 -11.98 13.55 -33.66
N GLU A 230 -11.33 12.39 -33.78
CA GLU A 230 -11.69 11.38 -34.77
C GLU A 230 -13.14 10.87 -34.57
N LEU A 231 -13.53 10.55 -33.33
CA LEU A 231 -14.89 10.13 -32.98
C LEU A 231 -15.98 11.18 -33.28
N GLU A 232 -15.62 12.47 -33.32
CA GLU A 232 -16.54 13.59 -33.50
C GLU A 232 -16.63 14.07 -34.96
N SER A 233 -15.75 13.60 -35.84
CA SER A 233 -15.76 13.97 -37.26
C SER A 233 -17.03 13.47 -37.98
N GLU A 234 -17.76 14.40 -38.61
CA GLU A 234 -18.91 14.08 -39.46
C GLU A 234 -18.45 13.40 -40.76
N GLY A 235 -18.93 12.19 -41.03
CA GLY A 235 -18.55 11.38 -42.20
C GLY A 235 -17.56 10.24 -41.94
N ASN A 236 -17.33 9.87 -40.67
CA ASN A 236 -16.36 8.85 -40.32
C ASN A 236 -16.79 7.42 -40.74
N ASP A 237 -16.43 7.05 -41.97
CA ASP A 237 -16.66 5.74 -42.62
C ASP A 237 -15.50 4.78 -42.34
N LEU A 238 -15.16 4.49 -41.08
CA LEU A 238 -14.13 3.50 -40.67
C LEU A 238 -12.76 3.60 -41.37
N ASN A 239 -12.49 4.65 -42.16
CA ASN A 239 -11.29 4.84 -42.96
C ASN A 239 -10.05 4.96 -42.07
N ASN A 240 -10.25 5.47 -40.85
CA ASN A 240 -9.23 5.64 -39.83
C ASN A 240 -9.29 4.55 -38.74
N LEU A 241 -9.96 3.40 -38.99
CA LEU A 241 -10.11 2.32 -38.00
C LEU A 241 -8.76 1.82 -37.46
N SER A 242 -7.74 1.70 -38.31
CA SER A 242 -6.41 1.31 -37.86
C SER A 242 -5.83 2.31 -36.87
N GLN A 243 -5.93 3.61 -37.17
CA GLN A 243 -5.44 4.68 -36.30
C GLN A 243 -6.20 4.71 -34.96
N MET A 244 -7.53 4.54 -35.00
CA MET A 244 -8.37 4.44 -33.80
C MET A 244 -8.00 3.26 -32.91
N LEU A 245 -7.68 2.10 -33.51
CA LEU A 245 -7.20 0.93 -32.77
C LEU A 245 -5.83 1.19 -32.14
N GLU A 246 -4.92 1.88 -32.83
CA GLU A 246 -3.61 2.26 -32.29
C GLU A 246 -3.73 3.26 -31.13
N HIS A 247 -4.55 4.32 -31.25
CA HIS A 247 -4.80 5.26 -30.13
C HIS A 247 -5.41 4.54 -28.92
N SER A 248 -6.41 3.67 -29.14
CA SER A 248 -7.01 2.85 -28.08
C SER A 248 -5.97 1.96 -27.38
N LYS A 249 -5.04 1.39 -28.14
CA LYS A 249 -3.96 0.54 -27.62
C LYS A 249 -2.94 1.36 -26.84
N ALA A 250 -2.51 2.51 -27.35
CA ALA A 250 -1.60 3.43 -26.69
C ALA A 250 -2.16 3.89 -25.34
N ILE A 251 -3.44 4.32 -25.29
CA ILE A 251 -4.14 4.67 -24.04
C ILE A 251 -4.15 3.49 -23.08
N SER A 252 -4.50 2.28 -23.54
CA SER A 252 -4.58 1.09 -22.69
C SER A 252 -3.22 0.69 -22.09
N LEU A 253 -2.13 0.88 -22.85
CA LEU A 253 -0.75 0.64 -22.40
C LEU A 253 -0.30 1.71 -21.39
N ALA A 254 -0.52 2.99 -21.68
CA ALA A 254 -0.18 4.08 -20.76
C ALA A 254 -0.94 3.95 -19.42
N ILE A 255 -2.22 3.56 -19.44
CA ILE A 255 -2.96 3.27 -18.20
C ILE A 255 -2.35 2.06 -17.46
N GLN A 256 -1.88 1.03 -18.17
CA GLN A 256 -1.23 -0.13 -17.54
C GLN A 256 0.08 0.26 -16.84
N GLU A 257 0.91 1.08 -17.47
CA GLU A 257 2.11 1.63 -16.84
C GLU A 257 1.77 2.53 -15.66
N MET A 258 0.72 3.34 -15.76
CA MET A 258 0.22 4.15 -14.66
C MET A 258 -0.23 3.30 -13.45
N ILE A 259 -0.87 2.15 -13.69
CA ILE A 259 -1.23 1.18 -12.62
C ILE A 259 0.05 0.66 -11.93
N TYR A 260 1.06 0.22 -12.69
CA TYR A 260 2.31 -0.25 -12.12
C TYR A 260 3.02 0.83 -11.30
N ASN A 261 3.02 2.07 -11.78
CA ASN A 261 3.57 3.20 -11.04
C ASN A 261 2.81 3.48 -9.74
N TYR A 262 1.47 3.42 -9.75
CA TYR A 262 0.67 3.54 -8.53
C TYR A 262 0.87 2.37 -7.57
N GLU A 263 1.02 1.13 -8.05
CA GLU A 263 1.33 -0.03 -7.21
C GLU A 263 2.70 0.09 -6.55
N ALA A 264 3.71 0.57 -7.28
CA ALA A 264 5.03 0.86 -6.76
C ALA A 264 4.98 1.97 -5.71
N LEU A 265 4.21 3.04 -5.95
CA LEU A 265 4.00 4.11 -4.99
C LEU A 265 3.29 3.59 -3.73
N GLY A 266 2.22 2.81 -3.88
CA GLY A 266 1.49 2.19 -2.77
C GLY A 266 2.36 1.25 -1.93
N ALA A 267 3.25 0.48 -2.56
CA ALA A 267 4.21 -0.36 -1.86
C ALA A 267 5.19 0.49 -1.01
N LYS A 268 5.65 1.63 -1.56
CA LYS A 268 6.50 2.56 -0.81
C LYS A 268 5.75 3.16 0.36
N LEU A 269 4.56 3.73 0.17
CA LEU A 269 3.73 4.30 1.23
C LEU A 269 3.36 3.29 2.33
N SER A 270 3.19 2.01 1.95
CA SER A 270 2.86 0.93 2.89
C SER A 270 4.02 0.64 3.83
N LEU A 271 5.24 0.74 3.33
CA LEU A 271 6.44 0.43 4.08
C LEU A 271 6.83 1.56 5.05
N SER A 272 6.62 2.84 4.70
CA SER A 272 6.91 3.99 5.57
C SER A 272 5.95 3.96 6.75
N TYR A 273 4.67 3.70 6.46
CA TYR A 273 3.67 3.41 7.46
C TYR A 273 4.04 2.20 8.32
N ALA A 274 4.50 1.09 7.73
CA ALA A 274 4.92 -0.10 8.48
C ALA A 274 6.08 0.18 9.43
N ILE A 275 7.07 0.97 9.03
CA ILE A 275 8.21 1.38 9.87
C ILE A 275 7.71 2.20 11.07
N ASN A 276 6.87 3.22 10.86
CA ASN A 276 6.32 4.03 11.96
C ASN A 276 5.42 3.18 12.90
N GLN A 277 4.65 2.25 12.34
CA GLN A 277 3.84 1.31 13.13
C GLN A 277 4.70 0.34 13.95
N ALA A 278 5.79 -0.17 13.39
CA ALA A 278 6.71 -1.06 14.10
C ALA A 278 7.35 -0.36 15.30
N THR A 279 7.86 0.86 15.12
CA THR A 279 8.45 1.63 16.21
C THR A 279 7.42 2.07 17.26
N ALA A 280 6.16 2.31 16.85
CA ALA A 280 5.07 2.61 17.77
C ALA A 280 4.78 1.48 18.77
N GLN A 281 5.06 0.21 18.43
CA GLN A 281 4.89 -0.91 19.38
C GLN A 281 5.78 -0.77 20.61
N CYS A 282 7.04 -0.39 20.43
CA CYS A 282 7.97 -0.15 21.54
C CYS A 282 7.46 0.98 22.44
N VAL A 283 6.89 2.05 21.86
CA VAL A 283 6.27 3.15 22.60
C VAL A 283 5.05 2.68 23.40
N LEU A 284 4.19 1.85 22.82
CA LEU A 284 2.99 1.32 23.47
C LEU A 284 3.33 0.45 24.69
N VAL A 285 4.35 -0.41 24.59
CA VAL A 285 4.82 -1.22 25.73
C VAL A 285 5.24 -0.33 26.91
N GLN A 286 5.94 0.78 26.62
CA GLN A 286 6.36 1.73 27.66
C GLN A 286 5.19 2.58 28.20
N LYS A 287 4.22 2.96 27.36
CA LYS A 287 2.98 3.62 27.81
C LYS A 287 2.16 2.72 28.74
N ILE A 288 2.12 1.42 28.47
CA ILE A 288 1.49 0.41 29.33
C ILE A 288 2.21 0.34 30.67
N ALA A 289 3.54 0.20 30.68
CA ALA A 289 4.33 0.16 31.91
C ALA A 289 4.13 1.43 32.76
N LYS A 290 4.22 2.62 32.13
CA LYS A 290 3.96 3.91 32.79
C LYS A 290 2.54 3.98 33.35
N SER A 291 1.54 3.59 32.57
CA SER A 291 0.14 3.60 33.02
C SER A 291 -0.11 2.61 34.17
N TYR A 292 0.54 1.45 34.15
CA TYR A 292 0.48 0.47 35.23
C TYR A 292 1.00 1.08 36.54
N VAL A 293 2.19 1.71 36.52
CA VAL A 293 2.76 2.38 37.69
C VAL A 293 1.91 3.58 38.15
N ALA A 294 1.43 4.40 37.22
CA ALA A 294 0.54 5.52 37.55
C ALA A 294 -0.78 5.03 38.20
N SER A 295 -1.26 3.83 37.83
CA SER A 295 -2.47 3.25 38.39
C SER A 295 -2.34 2.76 39.83
N MET A 296 -1.12 2.73 40.38
CA MET A 296 -0.90 2.44 41.81
C MET A 296 -1.41 3.57 42.71
N ASN A 297 -1.55 4.79 42.19
CA ASN A 297 -2.17 5.88 42.91
C ASN A 297 -3.69 5.77 42.82
N GLU A 298 -4.34 5.39 43.94
CA GLU A 298 -5.78 5.17 44.03
C GLU A 298 -6.63 6.34 43.49
N LYS A 299 -6.16 7.58 43.64
CA LYS A 299 -6.88 8.79 43.18
C LYS A 299 -7.02 8.87 41.67
N VAL A 300 -6.13 8.24 40.92
CA VAL A 300 -6.08 8.29 39.45
C VAL A 300 -6.08 6.90 38.80
N ALA A 301 -6.23 5.85 39.61
CA ALA A 301 -6.10 4.45 39.19
C ALA A 301 -6.97 4.11 37.98
N TYR A 302 -8.26 4.43 38.05
CA TYR A 302 -9.23 4.15 36.99
C TYR A 302 -8.84 4.80 35.65
N THR A 303 -8.37 6.05 35.68
CA THR A 303 -7.95 6.78 34.47
C THR A 303 -6.81 6.08 33.76
N TYR A 304 -5.79 5.63 34.50
CA TYR A 304 -4.62 4.99 33.91
C TYR A 304 -4.84 3.52 33.58
N GLN A 305 -5.74 2.81 34.28
CA GLN A 305 -6.20 1.48 33.85
C GLN A 305 -6.90 1.56 32.48
N LYS A 306 -7.75 2.57 32.27
CA LYS A 306 -8.40 2.80 30.98
C LYS A 306 -7.40 3.18 29.89
N GLU A 307 -6.41 4.03 30.20
CA GLU A 307 -5.33 4.37 29.26
C GLU A 307 -4.50 3.12 28.87
N LEU A 308 -4.21 2.25 29.84
CA LEU A 308 -3.51 0.99 29.64
C LEU A 308 -4.27 0.05 28.70
N LEU A 309 -5.57 -0.18 28.94
CA LEU A 309 -6.39 -1.06 28.11
C LEU A 309 -6.46 -0.54 26.66
N LYS A 310 -6.60 0.77 26.45
CA LYS A 310 -6.51 1.37 25.12
C LYS A 310 -5.17 1.10 24.43
N CYS A 311 -4.07 1.14 25.18
CA CYS A 311 -2.76 0.82 24.63
C CYS A 311 -2.61 -0.67 24.29
N VAL A 312 -3.22 -1.56 25.07
CA VAL A 312 -3.30 -3.01 24.79
C VAL A 312 -4.05 -3.25 23.47
N ASP A 313 -5.22 -2.64 23.29
CA ASP A 313 -6.00 -2.77 22.06
C ASP A 313 -5.23 -2.24 20.84
N LYS A 314 -4.58 -1.08 21.00
CA LYS A 314 -3.79 -0.47 19.92
C LYS A 314 -2.58 -1.33 19.55
N PHE A 315 -1.90 -1.92 20.52
CA PHE A 315 -0.76 -2.81 20.29
C PHE A 315 -1.16 -4.01 19.42
N GLU A 316 -2.29 -4.65 19.73
CA GLU A 316 -2.81 -5.80 18.98
C GLU A 316 -3.33 -5.41 17.58
N GLN A 317 -3.85 -4.20 17.41
CA GLN A 317 -4.18 -3.64 16.10
C GLN A 317 -2.91 -3.45 15.25
N THR A 318 -1.87 -2.82 15.81
CA THR A 318 -0.61 -2.57 15.11
C THR A 318 0.07 -3.88 14.66
N GLN A 319 0.01 -4.95 15.45
CA GLN A 319 0.53 -6.26 15.03
C GLN A 319 -0.15 -6.81 13.79
N ARG A 320 -1.48 -6.64 13.68
CA ARG A 320 -2.22 -7.07 12.50
C ARG A 320 -1.84 -6.24 11.28
N VAL A 321 -1.68 -4.93 11.46
CA VAL A 321 -1.26 -4.00 10.41
C VAL A 321 0.07 -4.42 9.80
N MET A 322 1.10 -4.64 10.63
CA MET A 322 2.43 -5.00 10.12
C MET A 322 2.45 -6.34 9.35
N LEU A 323 1.66 -7.33 9.78
CA LEU A 323 1.54 -8.61 9.07
C LEU A 323 0.93 -8.46 7.68
N MET A 324 0.08 -7.46 7.48
CA MET A 324 -0.55 -7.19 6.19
C MET A 324 0.34 -6.32 5.29
N THR A 325 1.06 -5.35 5.86
CA THR A 325 1.88 -4.41 5.07
C THR A 325 3.23 -4.99 4.66
N VAL A 326 3.83 -5.87 5.49
CA VAL A 326 5.13 -6.51 5.22
C VAL A 326 5.06 -8.02 5.51
N PRO A 327 4.46 -8.85 4.63
CA PRO A 327 4.19 -10.26 4.89
C PRO A 327 5.39 -11.21 4.62
N THR A 328 6.63 -10.77 4.87
CA THR A 328 7.82 -11.61 4.67
C THR A 328 7.87 -12.76 5.69
N GLU A 329 8.59 -13.85 5.38
CA GLU A 329 8.80 -14.94 6.34
C GLU A 329 9.52 -14.46 7.61
N GLU A 330 10.49 -13.55 7.46
CA GLU A 330 11.26 -12.97 8.56
C GLU A 330 10.35 -12.11 9.46
N THR A 331 9.58 -11.20 8.88
CA THR A 331 8.62 -10.35 9.63
C THR A 331 7.54 -11.20 10.31
N ARG A 332 7.02 -12.24 9.64
CA ARG A 332 6.09 -13.20 10.26
C ARG A 332 6.70 -13.93 11.45
N GLY A 333 7.95 -14.38 11.32
CA GLY A 333 8.71 -15.00 12.41
C GLY A 333 8.90 -14.05 13.59
N ALA A 334 9.35 -12.82 13.34
CA ALA A 334 9.55 -11.81 14.38
C ALA A 334 8.24 -11.49 15.11
N ILE A 335 7.13 -11.23 14.39
CA ILE A 335 5.82 -10.94 14.98
C ILE A 335 5.28 -12.14 15.79
N HIS A 336 5.53 -13.37 15.36
CA HIS A 336 5.17 -14.55 16.15
C HIS A 336 5.87 -14.56 17.52
N VAL A 337 7.14 -14.17 17.57
CA VAL A 337 7.86 -14.03 18.84
C VAL A 337 7.28 -12.90 19.70
N VAL A 338 6.95 -11.74 19.10
CA VAL A 338 6.27 -10.65 19.82
C VAL A 338 4.96 -11.12 20.43
N LYS A 339 4.11 -11.84 19.67
CA LYS A 339 2.85 -12.39 20.18
C LYS A 339 3.04 -13.31 21.38
N THR A 340 4.09 -14.13 21.35
CA THR A 340 4.41 -15.04 22.45
C THR A 340 4.78 -14.27 23.72
N MET A 341 5.69 -13.30 23.62
CA MET A 341 6.12 -12.47 24.76
C MET A 341 4.99 -11.57 25.28
N TRP A 342 4.18 -11.04 24.36
CA TRP A 342 3.04 -10.18 24.65
C TRP A 342 1.97 -10.88 25.47
N LYS A 343 1.65 -12.15 25.18
CA LYS A 343 0.62 -12.91 25.89
C LYS A 343 0.82 -12.89 27.41
N ASN A 344 2.04 -13.18 27.85
CA ASN A 344 2.40 -13.21 29.27
C ASN A 344 2.38 -11.80 29.88
N TYR A 345 2.94 -10.82 29.17
CA TYR A 345 2.95 -9.42 29.61
C TYR A 345 1.53 -8.85 29.78
N LYS A 346 0.66 -9.05 28.78
CA LYS A 346 -0.75 -8.62 28.79
C LYS A 346 -1.48 -9.16 30.02
N GLN A 347 -1.32 -10.46 30.32
CA GLN A 347 -1.95 -11.06 31.49
C GLN A 347 -1.49 -10.39 32.80
N MET A 348 -0.20 -10.06 32.91
CA MET A 348 0.33 -9.37 34.09
C MET A 348 -0.20 -7.94 34.23
N VAL A 349 -0.21 -7.16 33.14
CA VAL A 349 -0.57 -5.73 33.20
C VAL A 349 -2.07 -5.47 33.27
N THR A 350 -2.89 -6.46 32.94
CA THR A 350 -4.36 -6.38 33.02
C THR A 350 -4.92 -6.99 34.30
N ASN A 351 -4.11 -7.70 35.08
CA ASN A 351 -4.48 -8.15 36.42
C ASN A 351 -4.27 -7.02 37.43
N PHE A 352 -5.35 -6.29 37.69
CA PHE A 352 -5.37 -5.11 38.53
C PHE A 352 -5.44 -5.40 40.04
N GLU A 353 -5.71 -6.65 40.44
CA GLU A 353 -5.85 -7.05 41.85
C GLU A 353 -4.49 -7.26 42.54
N LEU A 354 -3.44 -7.57 41.75
CA LEU A 354 -2.09 -7.89 42.25
C LEU A 354 -1.11 -6.71 42.15
N ARG A 355 -1.59 -5.45 42.27
CA ARG A 355 -0.73 -4.27 42.17
C ARG A 355 0.04 -3.98 43.46
N ASP A 356 1.23 -4.52 43.57
CA ASP A 356 2.20 -4.21 44.62
C ASP A 356 3.58 -3.80 44.04
N PRO A 357 4.52 -3.28 44.86
CA PRO A 357 5.84 -2.89 44.39
C PRO A 357 6.66 -4.01 43.73
N LEU A 358 6.54 -5.26 44.21
CA LEU A 358 7.25 -6.41 43.64
C LEU A 358 6.68 -6.76 42.25
N GLN A 359 5.36 -6.75 42.11
CA GLN A 359 4.70 -6.95 40.82
C GLN A 359 5.05 -5.84 39.83
N THR A 360 5.18 -4.60 40.29
CA THR A 360 5.65 -3.49 39.46
C THR A 360 7.04 -3.75 38.89
N ILE A 361 7.99 -4.25 39.68
CA ILE A 361 9.33 -4.61 39.20
C ILE A 361 9.23 -5.70 38.12
N LYS A 362 8.44 -6.76 38.35
CA LYS A 362 8.23 -7.84 37.37
C LYS A 362 7.59 -7.33 36.07
N VAL A 363 6.62 -6.42 36.16
CA VAL A 363 6.01 -5.78 34.99
C VAL A 363 7.07 -5.01 34.20
N LEU A 364 7.96 -4.27 34.86
CA LEU A 364 9.05 -3.58 34.18
C LEU A 364 10.01 -4.54 33.49
N GLU A 365 10.46 -5.59 34.17
CA GLU A 365 11.34 -6.61 33.59
C GLU A 365 10.72 -7.25 32.34
N GLN A 366 9.45 -7.67 32.45
CA GLN A 366 8.73 -8.25 31.33
C GLN A 366 8.50 -7.23 30.20
N SER A 367 8.33 -5.94 30.52
CA SER A 367 8.22 -4.90 29.50
C SER A 367 9.47 -4.80 28.62
N TYR A 368 10.68 -5.00 29.19
CA TYR A 368 11.91 -5.04 28.41
C TYR A 368 11.98 -6.27 27.50
N VAL A 369 11.50 -7.43 27.97
CA VAL A 369 11.44 -8.65 27.16
C VAL A 369 10.53 -8.45 25.94
N VAL A 370 9.35 -7.84 26.13
CA VAL A 370 8.46 -7.52 25.01
C VAL A 370 9.09 -6.48 24.09
N MET A 371 9.73 -5.43 24.63
CA MET A 371 10.43 -4.44 23.80
C MET A 371 11.53 -5.07 22.94
N ALA A 372 12.36 -5.95 23.48
CA ALA A 372 13.39 -6.63 22.71
C ALA A 372 12.81 -7.52 21.60
N ALA A 373 11.61 -8.08 21.80
CA ALA A 373 10.89 -8.76 20.73
C ALA A 373 10.37 -7.77 19.67
N CYS A 374 9.84 -6.62 20.09
CA CYS A 374 9.38 -5.57 19.18
C CYS A 374 10.54 -4.97 18.36
N ASP A 375 11.71 -4.75 18.97
CA ASP A 375 12.90 -4.23 18.29
C ASP A 375 13.36 -5.18 17.18
N ARG A 376 13.26 -6.50 17.38
CA ARG A 376 13.48 -7.48 16.30
C ARG A 376 12.45 -7.41 15.18
N ALA A 377 11.20 -7.06 15.50
CA ALA A 377 10.17 -6.86 14.47
C ALA A 377 10.43 -5.57 13.68
N VAL A 378 10.92 -4.51 14.33
CA VAL A 378 11.39 -3.28 13.68
C VAL A 378 12.55 -3.60 12.74
N GLU A 379 13.56 -4.32 13.22
CA GLU A 379 14.73 -4.73 12.42
C GLU A 379 14.31 -5.55 11.19
N ALA A 380 13.39 -6.50 11.32
CA ALA A 380 12.88 -7.28 10.20
C ALA A 380 12.17 -6.41 9.14
N VAL A 381 11.41 -5.38 9.57
CA VAL A 381 10.76 -4.43 8.65
C VAL A 381 11.79 -3.53 7.97
N GLU A 382 12.79 -3.05 8.72
CA GLU A 382 13.87 -2.21 8.18
C GLU A 382 14.77 -2.98 7.20
N ASN A 383 15.11 -4.23 7.49
CA ASN A 383 15.87 -5.10 6.59
C ASN A 383 15.12 -5.30 5.27
N TYR A 384 13.81 -5.55 5.34
CA TYR A 384 12.98 -5.62 4.14
C TYR A 384 12.96 -4.27 3.40
N ALA A 385 12.85 -3.15 4.11
CA ALA A 385 12.89 -1.83 3.50
C ALA A 385 14.17 -1.58 2.70
N GLN A 386 15.33 -2.00 3.22
CA GLN A 386 16.62 -1.87 2.53
C GLN A 386 16.74 -2.72 1.25
N THR A 387 15.84 -3.69 1.02
CA THR A 387 15.76 -4.40 -0.26
C THR A 387 15.11 -3.57 -1.37
N ILE A 388 14.37 -2.52 -1.01
CA ILE A 388 13.69 -1.63 -1.96
C ILE A 388 14.64 -0.48 -2.33
N PRO A 389 15.03 -0.32 -3.61
CA PRO A 389 16.00 0.70 -4.02
C PRO A 389 15.66 2.12 -3.56
N ALA A 390 14.38 2.52 -3.65
CA ALA A 390 13.94 3.84 -3.23
C ALA A 390 14.17 4.10 -1.73
N TYR A 391 13.99 3.10 -0.87
CA TYR A 391 14.28 3.22 0.56
C TYR A 391 15.77 3.22 0.84
N ARG A 392 16.48 2.31 0.18
CA ARG A 392 17.93 2.20 0.31
C ARG A 392 18.63 3.51 -0.08
N ASN A 393 18.10 4.23 -1.07
CA ASN A 393 18.65 5.51 -1.53
C ASN A 393 18.64 6.62 -0.46
N PHE A 394 17.79 6.54 0.56
CA PHE A 394 17.83 7.50 1.68
C PHE A 394 19.02 7.27 2.60
N SER A 395 19.47 6.01 2.74
CA SER A 395 20.59 5.66 3.62
C SER A 395 21.90 5.47 2.86
N ILE A 396 21.85 5.16 1.56
CA ILE A 396 23.01 4.88 0.72
C ILE A 396 22.85 5.55 -0.66
N GLN A 397 23.75 6.46 -1.01
CA GLN A 397 23.83 7.08 -2.33
C GLN A 397 25.19 6.80 -2.97
N ASN A 398 25.20 6.40 -4.25
CA ASN A 398 26.43 6.04 -4.99
C ASN A 398 27.33 5.02 -4.25
N GLY A 399 26.74 4.12 -3.48
CA GLY A 399 27.46 3.12 -2.70
C GLY A 399 28.08 3.62 -1.38
N GLN A 400 27.86 4.88 -1.01
CA GLN A 400 28.32 5.47 0.26
C GLN A 400 27.14 5.73 1.19
N ALA A 401 27.35 5.58 2.50
CA ALA A 401 26.36 5.93 3.50
C ALA A 401 26.11 7.44 3.47
N VAL A 402 24.83 7.83 3.39
CA VAL A 402 24.39 9.22 3.47
C VAL A 402 24.63 9.75 4.89
N ASP A 403 24.88 11.06 5.04
CA ASP A 403 24.97 11.66 6.37
C ASP A 403 23.67 11.40 7.15
N LYS A 404 23.81 11.06 8.43
CA LYS A 404 22.66 10.79 9.29
C LYS A 404 21.72 11.99 9.44
N SER A 405 22.18 13.22 9.18
CA SER A 405 21.35 14.43 9.15
C SER A 405 20.37 14.44 7.97
N MET A 406 20.70 13.74 6.88
CA MET A 406 19.98 13.67 5.62
C MET A 406 19.20 12.36 5.41
N ASP A 407 19.35 11.38 6.31
CA ASP A 407 18.60 10.13 6.26
C ASP A 407 17.24 10.30 6.98
N ILE A 408 16.15 10.27 6.21
CA ILE A 408 14.77 10.42 6.72
C ILE A 408 14.35 9.24 7.62
N THR A 409 14.83 8.03 7.31
CA THR A 409 14.58 6.82 8.13
C THR A 409 15.25 6.99 9.48
N GLN A 410 16.46 7.56 9.51
CA GLN A 410 17.14 7.89 10.74
C GLN A 410 16.36 8.92 11.58
N GLN A 411 15.71 9.91 10.96
CA GLN A 411 14.90 10.91 11.70
C GLN A 411 13.65 10.27 12.33
N ILE A 412 12.94 9.39 11.59
CA ILE A 412 11.78 8.64 12.12
C ILE A 412 12.20 7.78 13.33
N GLN A 413 13.35 7.12 13.26
CA GLN A 413 13.90 6.36 14.38
C GLN A 413 14.24 7.24 15.58
N LEU A 414 14.85 8.41 15.37
CA LEU A 414 15.18 9.35 16.45
C LEU A 414 13.92 9.87 17.14
N ALA A 415 12.90 10.28 16.38
CA ALA A 415 11.60 10.70 16.92
C ALA A 415 10.95 9.56 17.74
N SER A 416 11.04 8.32 17.25
CA SER A 416 10.56 7.13 17.95
C SER A 416 11.28 6.87 19.27
N LYS A 417 12.62 7.00 19.29
CA LYS A 417 13.43 6.89 20.52
C LYS A 417 13.05 7.95 21.55
N LEU A 418 12.83 9.19 21.13
CA LEU A 418 12.36 10.25 22.03
C LEU A 418 11.00 9.91 22.65
N ARG A 419 10.04 9.35 21.88
CA ARG A 419 8.74 8.91 22.41
C ARG A 419 8.89 7.87 23.52
N ILE A 420 9.80 6.91 23.33
CA ILE A 420 10.15 5.88 24.33
C ILE A 420 10.73 6.54 25.58
N TYR A 421 11.72 7.41 25.43
CA TYR A 421 12.38 8.08 26.55
C TYR A 421 11.42 8.98 27.34
N THR A 422 10.49 9.68 26.68
CA THR A 422 9.43 10.45 27.37
C THR A 422 8.59 9.58 28.30
N GLN A 423 8.30 8.33 27.93
CA GLN A 423 7.55 7.42 28.81
C GLN A 423 8.42 6.91 29.95
N ARG A 424 9.67 6.54 29.65
CA ARG A 424 10.65 6.04 30.64
C ARG A 424 11.00 7.06 31.70
N VAL A 425 11.22 8.32 31.32
CA VAL A 425 11.48 9.42 32.26
C VAL A 425 10.32 9.56 33.25
N ALA A 426 9.08 9.59 32.75
CA ALA A 426 7.91 9.67 33.62
C ALA A 426 7.76 8.42 34.52
N LEU A 427 8.00 7.23 33.97
CA LEU A 427 7.98 5.96 34.70
C LEU A 427 8.99 5.93 35.85
N TYR A 428 10.27 6.18 35.57
CA TYR A 428 11.32 6.12 36.58
C TYR A 428 11.24 7.27 37.58
N PHE A 429 10.76 8.44 37.16
CA PHE A 429 10.42 9.53 38.09
C PHE A 429 9.40 9.03 39.12
N MET A 430 8.26 8.46 38.67
CA MET A 430 7.25 7.92 39.59
C MET A 430 7.80 6.83 40.51
N MET A 431 8.59 5.89 39.97
CA MET A 431 9.17 4.82 40.78
C MET A 431 10.12 5.35 41.85
N LYS A 432 11.04 6.25 41.46
CA LYS A 432 11.96 6.93 42.38
C LYS A 432 11.20 7.66 43.48
N THR A 433 10.19 8.46 43.11
CA THR A 433 9.42 9.29 44.04
C THR A 433 8.55 8.44 44.99
N ASN A 434 8.05 7.30 44.51
CA ASN A 434 7.30 6.32 45.33
C ASN A 434 8.21 5.32 46.05
N ARG A 435 9.54 5.48 45.98
CA ARG A 435 10.55 4.61 46.61
C ARG A 435 10.47 3.14 46.16
N ILE A 436 10.03 2.89 44.94
CA ILE A 436 10.05 1.56 44.32
C ILE A 436 11.41 1.42 43.64
N ASP A 437 12.27 0.54 44.17
CA ASP A 437 13.62 0.29 43.63
C ASP A 437 14.38 1.61 43.38
N GLN A 438 14.49 2.43 44.44
CA GLN A 438 14.80 3.86 44.33
C GLN A 438 16.16 4.14 43.68
N GLU A 439 17.20 3.38 44.04
CA GLU A 439 18.55 3.57 43.50
C GLU A 439 18.60 3.26 42.01
N LEU A 440 18.12 2.08 41.61
CA LEU A 440 18.11 1.66 40.21
C LEU A 440 17.19 2.56 39.37
N SER A 441 16.03 2.96 39.91
CA SER A 441 15.12 3.89 39.25
C SER A 441 15.77 5.26 39.02
N ASN A 442 16.55 5.76 39.99
CA ASN A 442 17.29 7.01 39.81
C ASN A 442 18.39 6.87 38.76
N GLN A 443 19.16 5.78 38.76
CA GLN A 443 20.18 5.52 37.73
C GLN A 443 19.54 5.47 36.32
N ARG A 444 18.47 4.70 36.16
CA ARG A 444 17.73 4.57 34.89
C ARG A 444 17.11 5.90 34.43
N LEU A 445 16.62 6.71 35.37
CA LEU A 445 16.11 8.06 35.09
C LEU A 445 17.21 8.96 34.50
N GLN A 446 18.39 9.00 35.12
CA GLN A 446 19.50 9.83 34.62
C GLN A 446 19.98 9.39 33.24
N VAL A 447 20.10 8.08 33.00
CA VAL A 447 20.45 7.55 31.68
C VAL A 447 19.42 7.97 30.63
N CYS A 448 18.13 7.83 30.92
CA CYS A 448 17.08 8.24 29.97
C CYS A 448 17.07 9.74 29.68
N ILE A 449 17.37 10.59 30.68
CA ILE A 449 17.49 12.03 30.50
C ILE A 449 18.67 12.36 29.58
N HIS A 450 19.83 11.74 29.83
CA HIS A 450 21.02 11.92 29.01
C HIS A 450 20.77 11.50 27.55
N ASP A 451 20.22 10.31 27.35
CA ASP A 451 19.94 9.79 26.01
C ASP A 451 18.89 10.64 25.28
N PHE A 452 17.85 11.11 25.98
CA PHE A 452 16.84 12.00 25.39
C PHE A 452 17.49 13.27 24.82
N ILE A 453 18.36 13.92 25.59
CA ILE A 453 19.05 15.15 25.17
C ILE A 453 19.92 14.91 23.95
N ILE A 454 20.67 13.80 23.92
CA ILE A 454 21.50 13.43 22.76
C ILE A 454 20.65 13.28 21.51
N GLN A 455 19.56 12.51 21.58
CA GLN A 455 18.72 12.26 20.40
C GLN A 455 17.95 13.51 19.96
N LEU A 456 17.51 14.36 20.89
CA LEU A 456 16.86 15.63 20.56
C LEU A 456 17.82 16.57 19.83
N ASN A 457 19.06 16.65 20.29
CA ASN A 457 20.09 17.46 19.61
C ASN A 457 20.45 16.91 18.23
N ALA A 458 20.40 15.58 18.03
CA ALA A 458 20.57 14.99 16.71
C ALA A 458 19.43 15.40 15.76
N LEU A 459 18.17 15.30 16.20
CA LEU A 459 17.00 15.76 15.41
C LEU A 459 17.09 17.24 15.06
N LYS A 460 17.47 18.11 16.00
CA LYS A 460 17.64 19.55 15.74
C LYS A 460 18.64 19.87 14.63
N LYS A 461 19.64 19.00 14.43
CA LYS A 461 20.70 19.16 13.43
C LYS A 461 20.35 18.54 12.07
N SER A 462 19.19 17.91 11.92
CA SER A 462 18.80 17.30 10.65
C SER A 462 18.65 18.36 9.56
N GLU A 463 19.24 18.09 8.40
CA GLU A 463 19.15 18.92 7.20
C GLU A 463 17.78 18.80 6.51
N LEU A 464 16.99 17.80 6.91
CA LEU A 464 15.63 17.56 6.43
C LEU A 464 14.57 18.42 7.14
N ASN A 465 14.97 19.19 8.15
CA ASN A 465 14.04 19.99 8.93
C ASN A 465 13.57 21.22 8.15
N ASN A 466 12.34 21.15 7.63
CA ASN A 466 11.64 22.34 7.12
C ASN A 466 11.12 23.23 8.28
N SER A 467 10.47 24.36 7.94
CA SER A 467 9.95 25.31 8.93
C SER A 467 8.93 24.70 9.89
N PHE A 468 8.06 23.81 9.41
CA PHE A 468 7.05 23.13 10.22
C PHE A 468 7.67 22.11 11.18
N ILE A 469 8.59 21.28 10.69
CA ILE A 469 9.34 20.30 11.49
C ILE A 469 10.15 21.02 12.57
N SER A 470 10.87 22.08 12.21
CA SER A 470 11.68 22.88 13.13
C SER A 470 10.82 23.47 14.25
N GLN A 471 9.65 24.04 13.91
CA GLN A 471 8.73 24.57 14.92
C GLN A 471 8.24 23.47 15.88
N LEU A 472 7.90 22.29 15.36
CA LEU A 472 7.42 21.18 16.20
C LEU A 472 8.53 20.61 17.10
N ILE A 473 9.79 20.62 16.65
CA ILE A 473 10.95 20.24 17.47
C ILE A 473 11.16 21.25 18.61
N GLU A 474 11.01 22.55 18.35
CA GLU A 474 11.11 23.57 19.40
C GLU A 474 9.98 23.45 20.43
N ASP A 475 8.76 23.18 19.96
CA ASP A 475 7.62 22.84 20.81
C ASP A 475 7.87 21.60 21.69
N CYS A 476 8.53 20.57 21.15
CA CYS A 476 8.95 19.39 21.92
C CYS A 476 10.03 19.75 22.94
N SER A 477 10.96 20.63 22.57
CA SER A 477 12.04 21.09 23.44
C SER A 477 11.49 21.85 24.64
N ALA A 478 10.53 22.75 24.42
CA ALA A 478 9.88 23.50 25.49
C ALA A 478 9.15 22.58 26.48
N GLU A 479 8.39 21.59 25.99
CA GLU A 479 7.72 20.61 26.88
C GLU A 479 8.73 19.68 27.59
N TRP A 480 9.86 19.37 26.96
CA TRP A 480 10.96 18.63 27.60
C TRP A 480 11.58 19.41 28.76
N GLU A 481 11.88 20.70 28.59
CA GLU A 481 12.45 21.54 29.65
C GLU A 481 11.53 21.59 30.90
N LEU A 482 10.21 21.58 30.68
CA LEU A 482 9.25 21.45 31.78
C LEU A 482 9.39 20.10 32.51
N MET A 483 9.52 18.99 31.78
CA MET A 483 9.75 17.67 32.37
C MET A 483 11.09 17.60 33.12
N ALA A 484 12.15 18.17 32.56
CA ALA A 484 13.47 18.21 33.19
C ALA A 484 13.44 19.00 34.51
N THR A 485 12.74 20.14 34.53
CA THR A 485 12.52 20.95 35.75
C THR A 485 11.77 20.16 36.82
N ILE A 486 10.72 19.40 36.42
CA ILE A 486 9.99 18.54 37.36
C ILE A 486 10.89 17.46 37.95
N CYS A 487 11.77 16.85 37.14
CA CYS A 487 12.73 15.85 37.61
C CYS A 487 13.70 16.43 38.66
N ALA A 488 14.10 17.69 38.53
CA ALA A 488 15.01 18.36 39.45
C ALA A 488 14.37 18.63 40.83
N ASN A 489 13.08 18.98 40.87
CA ASN A 489 12.38 19.29 42.12
C ASN A 489 12.13 18.04 43.00
N ASN A 490 12.02 16.85 42.39
CA ASN A 490 11.99 15.54 43.06
C ASN A 490 10.89 15.36 44.15
N GLU A 491 9.77 16.07 44.04
CA GLU A 491 8.66 16.01 45.01
C GLU A 491 7.47 15.14 44.54
N SER A 492 6.83 14.41 45.47
CA SER A 492 5.66 13.56 45.19
C SER A 492 4.44 14.31 44.66
N LYS A 493 4.29 15.59 45.02
CA LYS A 493 3.23 16.46 44.50
C LYS A 493 3.35 16.72 42.99
N GLU A 494 4.54 16.50 42.41
CA GLU A 494 4.80 16.79 40.99
C GLU A 494 4.46 15.61 40.05
N ILE A 495 4.07 14.44 40.58
CA ILE A 495 3.71 13.26 39.75
C ILE A 495 2.62 13.59 38.71
N ASN A 496 1.58 14.33 39.10
CA ASN A 496 0.51 14.70 38.19
C ASN A 496 1.00 15.64 37.07
N LYS A 497 1.90 16.57 37.39
CA LYS A 497 2.51 17.46 36.39
C LYS A 497 3.42 16.68 35.45
N MET A 498 4.24 15.75 35.98
CA MET A 498 5.07 14.86 35.18
C MET A 498 4.24 14.05 34.18
N LEU A 499 3.14 13.46 34.63
CA LEU A 499 2.25 12.68 33.76
C LEU A 499 1.56 13.53 32.70
N LEU A 500 1.16 14.77 33.03
CA LEU A 500 0.59 15.71 32.07
C LEU A 500 1.61 16.14 31.00
N SER A 501 2.80 16.58 31.40
CA SER A 501 3.87 16.98 30.48
C SER A 501 4.34 15.81 29.62
N SER A 502 4.49 14.61 30.19
CA SER A 502 4.80 13.38 29.44
C SER A 502 3.75 13.06 28.37
N ARG A 503 2.47 13.29 28.66
CA ARG A 503 1.39 13.11 27.67
C ARG A 503 1.48 14.15 26.55
N LYS A 504 1.67 15.43 26.88
CA LYS A 504 1.83 16.51 25.89
C LYS A 504 3.02 16.26 24.98
N LEU A 505 4.19 16.00 25.56
CA LEU A 505 5.41 15.70 24.81
C LEU A 505 5.25 14.45 23.95
N SER A 506 4.62 13.39 24.48
CA SER A 506 4.34 12.18 23.69
C SER A 506 3.45 12.46 22.47
N ASN A 507 2.46 13.36 22.59
CA ASN A 507 1.58 13.70 21.48
C ASN A 507 2.32 14.52 20.42
N LYS A 508 3.11 15.53 20.84
CA LYS A 508 3.93 16.33 19.93
C LYS A 508 4.97 15.47 19.19
N LEU A 509 5.64 14.57 19.88
CA LEU A 509 6.59 13.64 19.25
C LEU A 509 5.93 12.59 18.35
N THR A 510 4.66 12.24 18.60
CA THR A 510 3.90 11.39 17.68
C THR A 510 3.60 12.17 16.40
N ALA A 511 3.11 13.41 16.51
CA ALA A 511 2.91 14.28 15.36
C ALA A 511 4.22 14.53 14.58
N LEU A 512 5.37 14.61 15.26
CA LEU A 512 6.67 14.75 14.62
C LEU A 512 7.06 13.49 13.82
N ALA A 513 6.83 12.30 14.38
CA ALA A 513 7.07 11.05 13.67
C ALA A 513 6.16 10.91 12.44
N ASP A 514 4.88 11.27 12.58
CA ASP A 514 3.91 11.26 11.48
C ASP A 514 4.28 12.29 10.41
N LEU A 515 4.86 13.44 10.78
CA LEU A 515 5.33 14.45 9.84
C LEU A 515 6.57 13.99 9.07
N TYR A 516 7.50 13.28 9.70
CA TYR A 516 8.63 12.66 8.99
C TYR A 516 8.18 11.51 8.08
N GLU A 517 7.19 10.70 8.49
CA GLU A 517 6.55 9.71 7.60
C GLU A 517 5.93 10.38 6.38
N HIS A 518 5.18 11.47 6.58
CA HIS A 518 4.59 12.23 5.49
C HIS A 518 5.65 12.82 4.56
N TYR A 519 6.71 13.40 5.11
CA TYR A 519 7.80 13.95 4.31
C TYR A 519 8.54 12.86 3.51
N MET A 520 8.73 11.67 4.09
CA MET A 520 9.24 10.50 3.37
C MET A 520 8.33 10.12 2.19
N ASN A 521 7.01 10.18 2.38
CA ASN A 521 6.02 9.93 1.33
C ASN A 521 6.09 10.97 0.20
N GLU A 522 6.30 12.25 0.54
CA GLU A 522 6.54 13.31 -0.46
C GLU A 522 7.84 13.09 -1.23
N LEU A 523 8.92 12.69 -0.57
CA LEU A 523 10.18 12.36 -1.23
C LEU A 523 10.00 11.19 -2.21
N PHE A 524 9.21 10.16 -1.86
CA PHE A 524 8.88 9.09 -2.79
C PHE A 524 8.09 9.54 -4.03
N ALA A 525 7.29 10.60 -3.90
CA ALA A 525 6.58 11.21 -5.02
C ALA A 525 7.54 12.01 -5.93
N GLN A 526 8.56 12.65 -5.35
CA GLN A 526 9.54 13.51 -6.03
C GLN A 526 10.73 12.75 -6.67
N ASP A 527 11.27 11.71 -6.03
CA ASP A 527 12.51 11.00 -6.44
C ASP A 527 12.45 10.28 -7.80
N MET A 528 11.33 10.34 -8.53
CA MET A 528 11.25 9.87 -9.91
C MET A 528 11.51 10.97 -10.95
N GLU A 529 11.82 12.20 -10.53
CA GLU A 529 12.27 13.29 -11.42
C GLU A 529 13.70 13.09 -11.96
N TYR A 530 14.53 12.24 -11.32
CA TYR A 530 15.95 12.06 -11.68
C TYR A 530 16.34 10.66 -12.17
N SER A 531 15.36 9.79 -12.43
CA SER A 531 15.60 8.47 -13.02
C SER A 531 15.46 8.50 -14.54
N ASN A 532 16.30 9.30 -15.22
CA ASN A 532 16.51 9.24 -16.68
C ASN A 532 17.69 8.34 -17.02
#